data_AF-A0A2S4Y103-F1
#
_entry.id   AF-A0A2S4Y103-F1
#
_cell.length_a   1.000
_cell.length_b   1.000
_cell.length_c   1.000
_cell.angle_alpha   90.00
_cell.angle_beta   90.00
_cell.angle_gamma   90.00
#
_symmetry.space_group_name_H-M   'P 1'
#
loop_
_entity.id
_entity.type
_entity.pdbx_description
1 polymer ?
#
loop_
_entity_poly.entity_id
_entity_poly.type
_entity_poly.pdbx_seq_one_letter_code
_entity_poly.pdbx_strand_id
1 'polypeptide(L)'
;MNARTTTTTTAGSHTLLVIAKEPVPGRVKTRLTPPYTPQEAAALAEAALTDTLNTMLQVPARRRVLVLDGARGPWLPPGFEVLPQAPGGLDERIAAAF
;
A
#
# COMPACT_ATOMS: atom_id res chain seq x y z
N MET A 1 19.77 -1.14 -38.29
CA MET A 1 19.22 0.14 -37.78
C MET A 1 17.85 -0.20 -37.24
N ASN A 2 17.76 -0.56 -35.96
CA ASN A 2 16.66 -1.36 -35.44
C ASN A 2 15.68 -0.42 -34.74
N ALA A 3 14.45 -0.37 -35.27
CA ALA A 3 13.37 0.48 -34.75
C ALA A 3 13.09 0.14 -33.28
N ARG A 4 13.19 1.16 -32.43
CA ARG A 4 12.92 1.09 -30.99
C ARG A 4 11.40 1.08 -30.82
N THR A 5 10.81 -0.10 -30.62
CA THR A 5 9.37 -0.24 -30.38
C THR A 5 9.00 0.49 -29.10
N THR A 6 8.26 1.60 -29.23
CA THR A 6 7.74 2.37 -28.10
C THR A 6 6.52 1.63 -27.56
N THR A 7 6.66 0.94 -26.42
CA THR A 7 5.53 0.32 -25.74
C THR A 7 4.70 1.41 -25.07
N THR A 8 3.62 1.84 -25.72
CA THR A 8 2.63 2.74 -25.12
C THR A 8 1.91 1.99 -24.00
N THR A 9 2.28 2.25 -22.73
CA THR A 9 1.55 1.75 -21.58
C THR A 9 0.14 2.34 -21.60
N THR A 10 -0.87 1.54 -21.93
CA THR A 10 -2.28 1.95 -21.84
C THR A 10 -2.56 2.36 -20.40
N ALA A 11 -2.98 3.61 -20.17
CA ALA A 11 -3.42 4.05 -18.85
C ALA A 11 -4.67 3.25 -18.46
N GLY A 12 -4.56 2.36 -17.47
CA GLY A 12 -5.69 1.55 -17.02
C GLY A 12 -6.83 2.43 -16.52
N SER A 13 -8.08 2.06 -16.78
CA SER A 13 -9.26 2.84 -16.37
C SER A 13 -9.64 2.70 -14.88
N HIS A 14 -8.87 1.93 -14.11
CA HIS A 14 -9.24 1.47 -12.78
C HIS A 14 -8.52 2.24 -11.69
N THR A 15 -9.14 2.33 -10.51
CA THR A 15 -8.50 2.78 -9.28
C THR A 15 -8.01 1.57 -8.50
N LEU A 16 -6.73 1.57 -8.12
CA LEU A 16 -6.18 0.58 -7.21
C LEU A 16 -6.08 1.18 -5.82
N LEU A 17 -6.61 0.46 -4.83
CA LEU A 17 -6.70 0.91 -3.45
C LEU A 17 -6.02 -0.11 -2.53
N VAL A 18 -5.19 0.38 -1.61
CA VAL A 18 -4.66 -0.42 -0.49
C VAL A 18 -5.02 0.28 0.81
N ILE A 19 -5.57 -0.49 1.75
CA ILE A 19 -5.84 -0.04 3.12
C ILE A 19 -4.77 -0.66 4.03
N ALA A 20 -4.00 0.18 4.70
CA ALA A 20 -2.90 -0.28 5.56
C ALA A 20 -2.76 0.59 6.81
N LYS A 21 -2.13 0.01 7.83
CA LYS A 21 -1.68 0.75 9.02
C LYS A 21 -0.19 1.03 8.88
N GLU A 22 0.27 2.14 9.46
CA GLU A 22 1.68 2.42 9.65
C GLU A 22 2.37 1.22 10.33
N PRO A 23 3.50 0.72 9.80
CA PRO A 23 4.26 -0.41 10.36
C PRO A 23 4.92 -0.10 11.72
N VAL A 24 4.11 0.08 12.77
CA VAL A 24 4.60 0.37 14.13
C VAL A 24 4.63 -0.91 14.97
N PRO A 25 5.74 -1.22 15.66
CA PRO A 25 5.83 -2.35 16.60
C PRO A 25 4.65 -2.40 17.57
N GLY A 26 4.04 -3.57 17.70
CA GLY A 26 2.88 -3.79 18.58
C GLY A 26 1.54 -3.28 18.04
N ARG A 27 1.50 -2.56 16.91
CA ARG A 27 0.23 -2.10 16.27
C ARG A 27 -0.15 -2.90 15.03
N VAL A 28 0.82 -3.53 14.37
CA VAL A 28 0.63 -4.33 13.16
C VAL A 28 1.03 -5.78 13.39
N LYS A 29 0.38 -6.68 12.65
CA LYS A 29 0.68 -8.12 12.64
C LYS A 29 0.82 -8.74 14.04
N THR A 30 0.04 -8.26 15.00
CA THR A 30 0.11 -8.69 16.42
C THR A 30 -0.12 -10.18 16.63
N ARG A 31 -0.84 -10.84 15.71
CA ARG A 31 -1.02 -12.31 15.68
C ARG A 31 0.26 -13.09 15.38
N LEU A 32 1.33 -12.44 14.91
CA LEU A 32 2.64 -13.06 14.67
C LEU A 32 3.52 -13.08 15.93
N THR A 33 3.11 -12.43 17.02
CA THR A 33 3.77 -12.48 18.31
C THR A 33 3.06 -13.53 19.19
N PRO A 34 3.78 -14.43 19.91
CA PRO A 34 5.21 -14.37 20.24
C PRO A 34 6.25 -14.97 19.26
N PRO A 35 5.92 -15.73 18.18
CA PRO A 35 6.96 -16.25 17.29
C PRO A 35 7.93 -15.20 16.74
N TYR A 36 7.41 -13.98 16.52
CA TYR A 36 8.19 -12.79 16.20
C TYR A 36 8.08 -11.75 17.32
N THR A 37 9.18 -11.06 17.60
CA THR A 37 9.18 -9.84 18.41
C THR A 37 8.28 -8.77 17.77
N PRO A 38 7.75 -7.81 18.53
CA PRO A 38 6.97 -6.69 17.96
C PRO A 38 7.72 -5.94 16.86
N GLN A 39 9.05 -5.82 16.96
CA GLN A 39 9.92 -5.19 15.98
C GLN A 39 10.01 -6.02 14.69
N GLU A 40 10.22 -7.33 14.79
CA GLU A 40 10.25 -8.21 13.61
C GLU A 40 8.89 -8.26 12.92
N ALA A 41 7.79 -8.30 13.68
CA ALA A 41 6.45 -8.27 13.12
C ALA A 41 6.15 -6.96 12.36
N ALA A 42 6.64 -5.82 12.86
CA ALA A 42 6.55 -4.53 12.18
C ALA A 42 7.45 -4.47 10.94
N ALA A 43 8.70 -4.95 11.02
CA ALA A 43 9.60 -5.03 9.88
C ALA A 43 9.02 -5.91 8.75
N LEU A 44 8.40 -7.05 9.10
CA LEU A 44 7.72 -7.89 8.12
C LEU A 44 6.50 -7.20 7.51
N ALA A 45 5.73 -6.46 8.31
CA ALA A 45 4.61 -5.67 7.81
C ALA A 45 5.07 -4.57 6.85
N GLU A 46 6.17 -3.88 7.16
CA GLU A 46 6.78 -2.86 6.31
C GLU A 46 7.25 -3.45 4.98
N ALA A 47 7.99 -4.57 5.01
CA ALA A 47 8.46 -5.25 3.81
C ALA A 47 7.28 -5.68 2.92
N ALA A 48 6.27 -6.35 3.49
CA ALA A 48 5.10 -6.80 2.75
C ALA A 48 4.29 -5.64 2.14
N LEU A 49 4.16 -4.51 2.86
CA LEU A 49 3.50 -3.32 2.36
C LEU A 49 4.31 -2.69 1.22
N THR A 50 5.62 -2.54 1.39
CA THR A 50 6.53 -2.00 0.38
C THR A 50 6.46 -2.81 -0.92
N ASP A 51 6.52 -4.14 -0.83
CA ASP A 51 6.41 -5.03 -1.98
C ASP A 51 5.06 -4.91 -2.69
N THR A 52 3.98 -4.77 -1.91
CA THR A 52 2.63 -4.54 -2.44
C THR A 52 2.55 -3.23 -3.22
N LEU A 53 3.07 -2.14 -2.64
CA LEU A 53 3.07 -0.81 -3.27
C LEU A 53 3.95 -0.79 -4.53
N ASN A 54 5.13 -1.39 -4.49
CA ASN A 54 5.98 -1.54 -5.66
C ASN A 54 5.30 -2.33 -6.78
N THR A 55 4.56 -3.39 -6.43
CA THR A 55 3.76 -4.17 -7.38
C THR A 55 2.67 -3.32 -8.03
N MET A 56 1.92 -2.54 -7.23
CA MET A 56 0.88 -1.65 -7.75
C MET A 56 1.40 -0.60 -8.75
N LEU A 57 2.64 -0.12 -8.57
CA LEU A 57 3.26 0.81 -9.52
C LEU A 57 3.42 0.20 -10.92
N GLN A 58 3.56 -1.12 -11.02
CA GLN A 58 3.69 -1.84 -12.31
C GLN A 58 2.34 -2.15 -12.98
N VAL A 59 1.24 -2.13 -12.22
CA VAL A 59 -0.10 -2.44 -12.76
C VAL A 59 -0.69 -1.19 -13.42
N PRO A 60 -1.17 -1.23 -14.67
CA PRO A 60 -1.85 -0.10 -15.29
C PRO A 60 -3.09 0.35 -14.51
N ALA A 61 -3.06 1.57 -13.98
CA ALA A 61 -4.15 2.15 -13.21
C ALA A 61 -4.19 3.68 -13.39
N ARG A 62 -5.40 4.24 -13.40
CA ARG A 62 -5.64 5.69 -13.47
C ARG A 62 -5.24 6.35 -12.16
N ARG A 63 -5.54 5.69 -11.04
CA ARG A 63 -5.33 6.21 -9.69
C ARG A 63 -4.81 5.09 -8.78
N ARG A 64 -3.87 5.42 -7.91
CA ARG A 64 -3.32 4.52 -6.89
C ARG A 64 -3.45 5.21 -5.55
N VAL A 65 -4.24 4.63 -4.65
CA VAL A 65 -4.59 5.22 -3.37
C VAL A 65 -4.11 4.32 -2.24
N LEU A 66 -3.39 4.90 -1.29
CA LEU A 66 -3.08 4.29 -0.01
C LEU A 66 -3.95 4.94 1.07
N VAL A 67 -4.88 4.19 1.64
CA VAL A 67 -5.67 4.64 2.78
C VAL A 67 -4.97 4.20 4.07
N LEU A 68 -4.40 5.17 4.79
CA LEU A 68 -3.43 4.94 5.85
C LEU A 68 -3.99 5.30 7.23
N ASP A 69 -3.85 4.38 8.18
CA ASP A 69 -3.98 4.66 9.62
C ASP A 69 -2.56 4.83 10.19
N GLY A 70 -2.20 6.07 10.53
CA GLY A 70 -0.87 6.46 10.98
C GLY A 70 -0.15 7.36 9.97
N ALA A 71 1.17 7.46 10.12
CA ALA A 71 2.02 8.33 9.32
C ALA A 71 2.68 7.62 8.14
N ARG A 72 3.03 8.41 7.11
CA ARG A 72 3.87 7.94 6.00
C ARG A 72 5.29 7.71 6.51
N GLY A 73 5.98 6.72 5.95
CA GLY A 73 7.40 6.47 6.24
C GLY A 73 8.23 6.27 4.97
N PRO A 74 9.54 6.02 5.11
CA PRO A 74 10.46 5.81 3.98
C PRO A 74 10.10 4.59 3.11
N TRP A 75 9.28 3.68 3.64
CA TRP A 75 8.70 2.52 2.94
C TRP A 75 7.66 2.88 1.87
N LEU A 76 7.15 4.11 1.84
CA LEU A 76 6.17 4.56 0.85
C LEU A 76 6.87 5.14 -0.38
N PRO A 77 6.85 4.46 -1.55
CA PRO A 77 7.34 5.05 -2.78
C PRO A 77 6.45 6.21 -3.26
N PRO A 78 6.97 7.13 -4.10
CA PRO A 78 6.14 8.14 -4.74
C PRO A 78 5.12 7.52 -5.71
N GLY A 79 4.14 8.31 -6.15
CA GLY A 79 3.12 7.86 -7.11
C GLY A 79 1.82 7.34 -6.48
N PHE A 80 1.66 7.51 -5.17
CA PHE A 80 0.43 7.22 -4.44
C PHE A 80 -0.23 8.50 -3.93
N GLU A 81 -1.55 8.57 -4.05
CA GLU A 81 -2.37 9.46 -3.24
C GLU A 81 -2.58 8.81 -1.88
N VAL A 82 -2.30 9.53 -0.79
CA VAL A 82 -2.46 8.99 0.56
C VAL A 82 -3.60 9.69 1.27
N LEU A 83 -4.61 8.92 1.66
CA LEU A 83 -5.79 9.38 2.39
C LEU A 83 -5.77 8.81 3.82
N PRO A 84 -6.30 9.53 4.83
CA PRO A 84 -6.49 8.96 6.15
C PRO A 84 -7.60 7.89 6.14
N GLN A 85 -7.47 6.85 6.97
CA GLN A 85 -8.58 5.91 7.19
C GLN A 85 -9.73 6.56 7.95
N ALA A 86 -10.96 6.34 7.45
CA ALA A 86 -12.18 6.66 8.19
C ALA A 86 -12.28 5.82 9.48
N PRO A 87 -13.01 6.31 10.50
CA PRO A 87 -13.37 5.48 11.65
C PRO A 87 -14.23 4.28 11.21
N GLY A 88 -14.43 3.33 12.13
CA GLY A 88 -15.37 2.25 11.91
C GLY A 88 -14.78 0.95 11.36
N GLY A 89 -15.64 0.10 10.83
CA GLY A 89 -15.33 -1.23 10.30
C GLY A 89 -14.51 -1.21 9.00
N LEU A 90 -14.06 -2.37 8.55
CA LEU A 90 -13.31 -2.47 7.28
C LEU A 90 -14.21 -2.10 6.08
N ASP A 91 -15.45 -2.55 6.11
CA ASP A 91 -16.50 -2.23 5.14
C ASP A 91 -16.75 -0.72 5.05
N GLU A 92 -16.93 -0.05 6.19
CA GLU A 92 -17.12 1.40 6.26
C GLU A 92 -15.90 2.16 5.72
N ARG A 93 -14.68 1.69 6.04
CA ARG A 93 -13.43 2.26 5.52
C ARG A 93 -13.28 2.09 4.02
N ILE A 94 -13.67 0.95 3.46
CA ILE A 94 -13.65 0.71 2.02
C ILE A 94 -14.66 1.63 1.33
N ALA A 95 -15.88 1.74 1.88
CA ALA A 95 -16.91 2.62 1.31
C ALA A 95 -16.47 4.09 1.30
N ALA A 96 -15.78 4.55 2.34
CA ALA A 96 -15.27 5.92 2.43
C ALA A 96 -14.02 6.20 1.56
N ALA A 97 -13.43 5.16 0.96
CA ALA A 97 -12.17 5.27 0.23
C ALA A 97 -12.33 5.53 -1.28
N PHE A 98 -13.56 5.40 -1.80
CA PHE A 98 -13.93 5.69 -3.19
C PHE A 98 -14.57 7.08 -3.31
#